data_AF-A0A7J7Q1I1-F1
#
_entry.id   AF-A0A7J7Q1I1-F1
#
_cell.length_a   1.000
_cell.length_b   1.000
_cell.length_c   1.000
_cell.angle_alpha   90.00
_cell.angle_beta   90.00
_cell.angle_gamma   90.00
#
_symmetry.space_group_name_H-M   'P 1'
#
loop_
_entity.id
_entity.type
_entity.pdbx_description
1 polymer ?
#
loop_
_entity_poly.entity_id
_entity_poly.type
_entity_poly.pdbx_seq_one_letter_code
_entity_poly.pdbx_strand_id
1 'polypeptide(L)'
;MSAVTQQQQQGPGARRVSLEQIAAVQTMIEKCMQLYMAKDEVMACLKDQANIEPNFSQLVWSKLEEQNADFFRAYNLRVQLKSQVVTFNQMLQQQLQVLESLQQTAGQHHSQCRHLVTSSCQRCLVLLCLCRGCLQATLQQLQQQAPQ
;
A
#
# COMPACT_ATOMS: atom_id res chain seq x y z
N MET A 1 -3.59 25.28 59.84
CA MET A 1 -2.16 25.04 59.55
C MET A 1 -1.91 23.56 59.73
N SER A 2 -1.97 22.78 58.65
CA SER A 2 -1.68 21.34 58.70
C SER A 2 -0.70 21.05 57.58
N ALA A 3 0.55 20.81 57.96
CA ALA A 3 1.63 20.43 57.06
C ALA A 3 1.53 18.94 56.77
N VAL A 4 1.28 18.59 55.51
CA VAL A 4 1.53 17.24 54.98
C VAL A 4 2.72 17.36 54.05
N THR A 5 3.90 17.07 54.60
CA THR A 5 5.15 16.95 53.85
C THR A 5 5.10 15.64 53.08
N GLN A 6 4.87 15.70 51.77
CA GLN A 6 4.99 14.54 50.88
C GLN A 6 6.45 14.28 50.53
N GLN A 7 6.79 13.00 50.65
CA GLN A 7 8.08 12.37 50.45
C GLN A 7 8.61 12.57 49.02
N GLN A 8 9.91 12.79 48.90
CA GLN A 8 10.63 12.62 47.64
C GLN A 8 11.79 11.65 47.87
N GLN A 9 11.55 10.37 47.63
CA GLN A 9 12.61 9.36 47.51
C GLN A 9 13.20 9.48 46.10
N GLN A 10 14.44 9.94 46.03
CA GLN A 10 15.23 10.14 44.82
C GLN A 10 16.25 9.01 44.67
N GLY A 11 16.16 8.24 43.59
CA GLY A 11 17.22 7.34 43.12
C GLY A 11 18.07 8.02 42.02
N PRO A 12 19.39 7.77 41.94
CA PRO A 12 20.28 8.47 41.02
C PRO A 12 20.23 7.82 39.63
N GLY A 13 19.69 8.54 38.64
CA GLY A 13 19.68 8.10 37.23
C GLY A 13 18.52 8.63 36.38
N ALA A 14 17.47 9.19 36.98
CA ALA A 14 16.38 9.78 36.23
C ALA A 14 16.80 11.14 35.64
N ARG A 15 17.27 11.12 34.38
CA ARG A 15 17.37 12.33 33.56
C ARG A 15 16.03 13.05 33.63
N ARG A 16 15.99 14.27 34.19
CA ARG A 16 14.76 15.06 34.27
C ARG A 16 14.34 15.42 32.85
N VAL A 17 13.35 14.71 32.34
CA VAL A 17 12.71 15.05 31.06
C VAL A 17 11.92 16.34 31.28
N SER A 18 12.13 17.36 30.45
CA SER A 18 11.34 18.58 30.51
C SER A 18 9.97 18.37 29.87
N LEU A 19 8.93 19.04 30.38
CA LEU A 19 7.59 18.99 29.79
C LEU A 19 7.61 19.49 28.33
N GLU A 20 8.50 20.43 28.01
CA GLU A 20 8.72 20.94 26.66
C GLU A 20 9.22 19.85 25.70
N GLN A 21 10.14 18.98 26.15
CA GLN A 21 10.60 17.85 25.35
C GLN A 21 9.47 16.87 25.07
N ILE A 22 8.64 16.56 26.07
CA ILE A 22 7.48 15.66 25.89
C ILE A 22 6.51 16.26 24.86
N ALA A 23 6.18 17.55 25.00
CA ALA A 23 5.27 18.24 24.08
C ALA A 23 5.82 18.29 22.64
N ALA A 24 7.13 18.49 22.48
CA ALA A 24 7.79 18.47 21.17
C ALA A 24 7.72 17.07 20.51
N VAL A 25 7.99 16.01 21.27
CA VAL A 25 7.88 14.63 20.77
C VAL A 25 6.43 14.30 20.41
N GLN A 26 5.47 14.65 21.27
CA GLN A 26 4.06 14.44 21.00
C GLN A 26 3.62 15.16 19.71
N THR A 27 3.99 16.43 19.53
CA THR A 27 3.66 17.18 18.31
C THR A 27 4.23 16.51 17.05
N MET A 28 5.45 15.94 17.15
CA MET A 28 6.06 15.23 16.03
C MET A 28 5.31 13.92 15.73
N ILE A 29 4.94 13.16 16.76
CA ILE A 29 4.12 11.96 16.63
C ILE A 29 2.80 12.31 15.94
N GLU A 30 2.09 13.34 16.40
CA GLU A 30 0.81 13.77 15.82
C GLU A 30 0.95 14.14 14.34
N LYS A 31 2.02 14.84 13.96
CA LYS A 31 2.32 15.14 12.54
C LYS A 31 2.56 13.89 11.71
N CYS A 32 3.33 12.92 12.22
CA CYS A 32 3.51 11.64 11.54
C CYS A 32 2.20 10.86 11.40
N MET A 33 1.32 10.92 12.41
CA MET A 33 0.01 10.28 12.36
C MET A 33 -0.91 10.94 11.33
N GLN A 34 -0.84 12.25 11.13
CA GLN A 34 -1.59 12.93 10.07
C GLN A 34 -1.18 12.47 8.66
N LEU A 35 0.05 11.95 8.51
CA LEU A 35 0.55 11.37 7.26
C LEU A 35 0.21 9.87 7.10
N TYR A 36 -0.56 9.30 8.04
CA TYR A 36 -0.92 7.89 8.08
C TYR A 36 0.31 6.96 8.01
N MET A 37 1.32 7.24 8.83
CA MET A 37 2.56 6.46 8.90
C MET A 37 2.40 5.26 9.84
N ALA A 38 2.92 4.09 9.49
CA ALA A 38 2.96 2.96 10.42
C ALA A 38 3.83 3.31 11.64
N LYS A 39 3.57 2.68 12.80
CA LYS A 39 4.33 2.92 14.04
C LYS A 39 5.84 2.84 13.81
N ASP A 40 6.31 1.84 13.06
CA ASP A 40 7.74 1.67 12.77
C ASP A 40 8.30 2.84 11.95
N GLU A 41 7.53 3.37 10.98
CA GLU A 41 7.89 4.55 10.21
C GLU A 41 7.94 5.80 11.10
N VAL A 42 7.00 5.95 12.04
CA VAL A 42 7.03 7.05 13.02
C VAL A 42 8.26 6.95 13.91
N MET A 43 8.58 5.74 14.41
CA MET A 43 9.74 5.52 15.26
C MET A 43 11.06 5.80 14.53
N ALA A 44 11.16 5.38 13.27
CA ALA A 44 12.29 5.72 12.40
C ALA A 44 12.39 7.23 12.19
N CYS A 45 11.28 7.91 11.92
CA CYS A 45 11.22 9.36 11.74
C CYS A 45 11.70 10.12 13.00
N LEU A 46 11.23 9.72 14.19
CA LEU A 46 11.65 10.34 15.45
C LEU A 46 13.14 10.13 15.74
N LYS A 47 13.67 8.95 15.40
CA LYS A 47 15.08 8.64 15.54
C LYS A 47 15.94 9.44 14.56
N ASP A 48 15.60 9.39 13.28
CA ASP A 48 16.47 9.88 12.20
C ASP A 48 16.35 11.40 12.00
N GLN A 49 15.15 11.97 12.17
CA GLN A 49 14.92 13.40 11.93
C GLN A 49 15.07 14.27 13.18
N ALA A 50 14.76 13.71 14.35
CA ALA A 50 14.77 14.47 15.61
C ALA A 50 15.86 14.00 16.60
N ASN A 51 16.63 12.95 16.25
CA ASN A 51 17.66 12.36 17.10
C ASN A 51 17.16 12.03 18.52
N ILE A 52 15.89 11.61 18.61
CA ILE A 52 15.25 11.26 19.88
C ILE A 52 15.63 9.82 20.26
N GLU A 53 15.95 9.60 21.53
CA GLU A 53 16.25 8.26 22.02
C GLU A 53 15.04 7.31 21.81
N PRO A 54 15.22 6.13 21.18
CA PRO A 54 14.12 5.21 20.89
C PRO A 54 13.31 4.77 22.12
N ASN A 55 13.98 4.58 23.27
CA ASN A 55 13.28 4.17 24.50
C ASN A 55 12.35 5.28 25.00
N PHE A 56 12.77 6.55 24.86
CA PHE A 56 11.98 7.69 25.27
C PHE A 56 10.77 7.89 24.36
N SER A 57 10.95 7.82 23.03
CA SER A 57 9.83 7.92 22.08
C SER A 57 8.84 6.77 22.21
N GLN A 58 9.31 5.54 22.49
CA GLN A 58 8.44 4.39 22.80
C GLN A 58 7.61 4.62 24.05
N LEU A 59 8.20 5.20 25.10
CA LEU A 59 7.48 5.50 26.34
C LEU A 59 6.38 6.54 26.10
N VAL A 60 6.71 7.64 25.41
CA VAL A 60 5.74 8.69 25.06
C VAL A 60 4.61 8.12 24.20
N TRP A 61 4.93 7.33 23.17
CA TRP A 61 3.94 6.66 22.34
C TRP A 61 3.01 5.76 23.17
N SER A 62 3.59 4.92 24.03
CA SER A 62 2.81 3.98 24.86
C SER A 62 1.85 4.73 25.79
N LYS A 63 2.27 5.87 26.34
CA LYS A 63 1.40 6.71 27.17
C LYS A 63 0.30 7.41 26.38
N LEU A 64 0.59 7.86 25.16
CA LEU A 64 -0.43 8.42 24.27
C LEU A 64 -1.49 7.37 23.88
N GLU A 65 -1.06 6.14 23.60
CA GLU A 65 -1.93 5.03 23.23
C GLU A 65 -2.81 4.58 24.41
N GLU A 66 -2.25 4.51 25.62
CA GLU A 66 -3.00 4.20 26.85
C GLU A 66 -4.08 5.26 27.14
N GLN A 67 -3.75 6.55 26.95
CA GLN A 67 -4.68 7.66 27.22
C GLN A 67 -5.75 7.84 26.13
N ASN A 68 -5.48 7.42 24.89
CA ASN A 68 -6.33 7.70 23.72
C ASN A 68 -6.62 6.43 22.90
N ALA A 69 -6.93 5.32 23.56
CA ALA A 69 -7.03 4.00 22.93
C ALA A 69 -7.98 3.94 21.73
N ASP A 70 -9.15 4.61 21.80
CA ASP A 70 -10.11 4.62 20.69
C ASP A 70 -9.60 5.38 19.47
N PHE A 71 -8.86 6.46 19.68
CA PHE A 71 -8.18 7.19 18.61
C PHE A 71 -7.14 6.30 17.93
N PHE A 72 -6.28 5.63 18.72
CA PHE A 72 -5.25 4.75 18.18
C PHE A 72 -5.85 3.54 17.44
N ARG A 73 -6.99 3.00 17.89
CA ARG A 73 -7.72 1.96 17.17
C ARG A 73 -8.19 2.47 15.79
N ALA A 74 -8.83 3.63 15.74
CA ALA A 74 -9.29 4.22 14.49
C ALA A 74 -8.11 4.58 13.56
N TYR A 75 -7.03 5.10 14.14
CA TYR A 75 -5.79 5.40 13.43
C TYR A 75 -5.16 4.16 12.79
N ASN A 76 -4.98 3.10 13.56
CA ASN A 76 -4.38 1.85 13.08
C ASN A 76 -5.20 1.27 11.92
N LEU A 77 -6.53 1.31 12.01
CA LEU A 77 -7.40 0.91 10.91
C LEU A 77 -7.18 1.76 9.65
N ARG A 78 -7.04 3.08 9.79
CA ARG A 78 -6.77 3.99 8.67
C ARG A 78 -5.41 3.71 8.01
N VAL A 79 -4.36 3.47 8.81
CA VAL A 79 -3.03 3.11 8.29
C VAL A 79 -3.07 1.79 7.53
N GLN A 80 -3.76 0.78 8.07
CA GLN A 80 -3.95 -0.51 7.39
C GLN A 80 -4.69 -0.34 6.06
N LEU A 81 -5.76 0.47 6.04
CA LEU A 81 -6.51 0.75 4.82
C LEU A 81 -5.64 1.44 3.75
N LYS A 82 -4.84 2.45 4.13
CA LYS A 82 -3.88 3.08 3.22
C LYS A 82 -2.90 2.06 2.64
N SER A 83 -2.36 1.17 3.46
CA SER A 83 -1.46 0.10 3.01
C SER A 83 -2.14 -0.80 1.97
N GLN A 84 -3.38 -1.22 2.22
CA GLN A 84 -4.14 -2.02 1.26
C GLN A 84 -4.39 -1.29 -0.07
N VAL A 85 -4.72 0.00 -0.03
CA VAL A 85 -4.89 0.82 -1.25
C VAL A 85 -3.58 0.90 -2.04
N VAL A 86 -2.45 1.10 -1.37
CA VAL A 86 -1.12 1.13 -2.02
C VAL A 86 -0.81 -0.22 -2.67
N THR A 87 -1.01 -1.33 -1.97
CA THR A 87 -0.80 -2.68 -2.52
C THR A 87 -1.70 -2.95 -3.71
N PHE A 88 -2.99 -2.59 -3.62
CA PHE A 88 -3.93 -2.73 -4.73
C PHE A 88 -3.50 -1.90 -5.95
N ASN A 89 -3.08 -0.65 -5.74
CA ASN A 89 -2.58 0.20 -6.82
C ASN A 89 -1.34 -0.39 -7.50
N GLN A 90 -0.41 -0.99 -6.73
CA GLN A 90 0.75 -1.68 -7.29
C GLN A 90 0.33 -2.90 -8.14
N MET A 91 -0.63 -3.69 -7.67
CA MET A 91 -1.17 -4.81 -8.43
C MET A 91 -1.85 -4.36 -9.73
N LEU A 92 -2.63 -3.27 -9.68
CA LEU A 92 -3.24 -2.68 -10.88
C LEU A 92 -2.19 -2.19 -11.87
N GLN A 93 -1.12 -1.55 -11.41
CA GLN A 93 -0.01 -1.13 -12.27
C GLN A 93 0.66 -2.32 -12.95
N GLN A 94 0.88 -3.43 -12.24
CA GLN A 94 1.41 -4.66 -12.83
C GLN A 94 0.49 -5.22 -13.91
N GLN A 95 -0.83 -5.22 -13.68
CA GLN A 95 -1.80 -5.67 -14.70
C GLN A 95 -1.77 -4.81 -15.96
N LEU A 96 -1.67 -3.48 -15.81
CA LEU A 96 -1.54 -2.56 -16.95
C LEU A 96 -0.27 -2.82 -17.75
N GLN A 97 0.88 -3.02 -17.07
CA GLN A 97 2.15 -3.36 -17.74
C GLN A 97 2.05 -4.65 -18.55
N VAL A 98 1.40 -5.68 -18.02
CA VAL A 98 1.16 -6.94 -18.75
C VAL A 98 0.29 -6.68 -19.98
N LEU A 99 -0.82 -5.97 -19.84
CA LEU A 99 -1.70 -5.64 -20.96
C LEU A 99 -0.97 -4.87 -22.07
N GLU A 100 -0.16 -3.87 -21.71
CA GLU A 100 0.67 -3.11 -22.64
C GLU A 100 1.69 -4.00 -23.36
N SER A 101 2.36 -4.92 -22.64
CA SER A 101 3.30 -5.86 -23.25
C SER A 101 2.62 -6.84 -24.23
N LEU A 102 1.38 -7.26 -23.93
CA LEU A 102 0.58 -8.10 -24.83
C LEU A 102 0.17 -7.32 -26.09
N GLN A 103 -0.16 -6.04 -25.97
CA GLN A 103 -0.46 -5.19 -27.13
C GLN A 103 0.79 -4.94 -27.99
N GLN A 104 1.96 -4.75 -27.37
CA GLN A 104 3.23 -4.60 -28.09
C GLN A 104 3.63 -5.88 -28.81
N THR A 105 3.50 -7.04 -28.17
CA THR A 105 3.78 -8.35 -28.81
C THR A 105 2.80 -8.66 -29.93
N ALA A 106 1.51 -8.33 -29.79
CA ALA A 106 0.54 -8.42 -30.87
C ALA A 106 0.85 -7.46 -32.03
N GLY A 107 1.27 -6.22 -31.73
CA GLY A 107 1.69 -5.23 -32.72
C GLY A 107 2.98 -5.60 -33.46
N GLN A 108 3.95 -6.20 -32.75
CA GLN A 108 5.18 -6.75 -33.31
C GLN A 108 4.92 -8.00 -34.16
N HIS A 109 4.04 -8.91 -33.73
CA HIS A 109 3.61 -10.02 -34.59
C HIS A 109 2.87 -9.53 -35.84
N HIS A 110 2.14 -8.41 -35.77
CA HIS A 110 1.48 -7.82 -36.95
C HIS A 110 2.48 -7.19 -37.93
N SER A 111 3.52 -6.48 -37.45
CA SER A 111 4.58 -5.93 -38.31
C SER A 111 5.52 -7.01 -38.84
N GLN A 112 5.84 -8.04 -38.04
CA GLN A 112 6.61 -9.23 -38.46
C GLN A 112 5.83 -10.03 -39.52
N CYS A 113 4.53 -10.25 -39.35
CA CYS A 113 3.69 -10.90 -40.37
C CYS A 113 3.53 -10.05 -41.62
N ARG A 114 3.47 -8.71 -41.55
CA ARG A 114 3.47 -7.84 -42.75
C ARG A 114 4.72 -8.03 -43.61
N HIS A 115 5.88 -8.33 -43.00
CA HIS A 115 7.11 -8.63 -43.73
C HIS A 115 7.25 -10.09 -44.22
N LEU A 116 6.45 -11.02 -43.68
CA LEU A 116 6.44 -12.44 -44.08
C LEU A 116 5.30 -12.80 -45.06
N VAL A 117 4.31 -11.93 -45.26
CA VAL A 117 3.25 -12.08 -46.27
C VAL A 117 3.80 -11.99 -47.71
N THR A 118 5.05 -11.57 -47.90
CA THR A 118 5.68 -11.47 -49.22
C THR A 118 6.50 -12.69 -49.66
N SER A 119 6.64 -13.78 -48.87
CA SER A 119 7.47 -14.90 -49.35
C SER A 119 7.10 -16.36 -49.13
N SER A 120 6.35 -16.85 -48.11
CA SER A 120 6.27 -18.35 -48.02
C SER A 120 5.25 -19.09 -47.12
N CYS A 121 4.18 -18.51 -46.53
CA CYS A 121 3.33 -19.36 -45.65
C CYS A 121 1.80 -19.11 -45.67
N GLN A 122 1.11 -19.75 -46.62
CA GLN A 122 -0.35 -19.96 -46.61
C GLN A 122 -0.84 -20.86 -45.44
N ARG A 123 0.06 -21.50 -44.67
CA ARG A 123 -0.33 -22.46 -43.61
C ARG A 123 -0.81 -21.84 -42.29
N CYS A 124 -0.51 -20.58 -41.98
CA CYS A 124 -0.98 -19.94 -40.73
C CYS A 124 -2.37 -19.26 -40.85
N LEU A 125 -2.83 -18.93 -42.06
CA LEU A 125 -4.20 -18.45 -42.29
C LEU A 125 -5.24 -19.50 -41.87
N VAL A 126 -4.87 -20.79 -41.88
CA VAL A 126 -5.74 -21.88 -41.47
C VAL A 126 -6.14 -21.77 -39.99
N LEU A 127 -5.23 -21.40 -39.07
CA LEU A 127 -5.54 -21.34 -37.63
C LEU A 127 -6.38 -20.11 -37.22
N LEU A 128 -6.20 -18.95 -37.88
CA LEU A 128 -7.04 -17.77 -37.65
C LEU A 128 -8.41 -17.87 -38.35
N CYS A 129 -8.50 -18.52 -39.51
CA CYS A 129 -9.78 -18.85 -40.13
C CYS A 129 -10.57 -19.90 -39.33
N LEU A 130 -9.89 -20.87 -38.71
CA LEU A 130 -10.54 -21.86 -37.83
C LEU A 130 -11.15 -21.20 -36.58
N CYS A 131 -10.48 -20.22 -35.95
CA CYS A 131 -11.06 -19.49 -34.81
C CYS A 131 -12.26 -18.61 -35.20
N ARG A 132 -12.21 -17.91 -36.34
CA ARG A 132 -13.38 -17.15 -36.84
C ARG A 132 -14.53 -18.08 -37.26
N GLY A 133 -14.23 -19.21 -37.90
CA GLY A 133 -15.22 -20.20 -38.32
C GLY A 133 -15.91 -20.90 -37.15
N CYS A 134 -15.15 -21.32 -36.12
CA CYS A 134 -15.72 -21.91 -34.91
C CYS A 134 -16.61 -20.92 -34.14
N LEU A 135 -16.18 -19.66 -33.99
CA LEU A 135 -16.98 -18.65 -33.30
C LEU A 135 -18.32 -18.40 -34.01
N GLN A 136 -18.31 -18.36 -35.34
CA GLN A 136 -19.52 -18.17 -36.13
C GLN A 136 -20.47 -19.38 -36.04
N ALA A 137 -19.93 -20.60 -36.06
CA ALA A 137 -20.72 -21.83 -35.90
C ALA A 137 -21.38 -21.93 -34.52
N THR A 138 -20.66 -21.56 -33.45
CA THR A 138 -21.22 -21.53 -32.08
C THR A 138 -22.31 -20.48 -31.92
N LEU A 139 -22.15 -19.31 -32.56
CA LEU A 139 -23.18 -18.26 -32.59
C LEU A 139 -24.47 -18.73 -33.29
N GLN A 140 -24.32 -19.46 -34.39
CA GLN A 140 -25.46 -19.98 -35.16
C GLN A 140 -26.22 -21.09 -34.40
N GLN A 141 -25.53 -21.94 -33.65
CA GLN A 141 -26.18 -22.95 -32.80
C GLN A 141 -26.92 -22.31 -31.61
N LEU A 142 -26.36 -21.25 -31.01
CA LEU A 142 -27.03 -20.52 -29.93
C LEU A 142 -28.31 -19.81 -30.40
N GLN A 143 -28.34 -19.33 -31.65
CA GLN A 143 -29.54 -18.72 -32.24
C GLN A 143 -30.65 -19.74 -32.54
N GLN A 144 -30.32 -21.02 -32.76
CA GLN A 144 -31.29 -22.08 -33.04
C GLN A 144 -31.89 -22.72 -31.77
N GLN A 145 -31.28 -22.49 -30.60
CA GLN A 145 -31.75 -23.01 -29.31
C GLN A 145 -32.52 -21.99 -28.48
N ALA A 146 -32.72 -20.77 -28.99
CA ALA A 146 -33.55 -19.77 -28.31
C ALA A 146 -35.03 -20.23 -28.32
N PRO A 147 -35.67 -20.44 -27.15
CA PRO A 147 -37.08 -20.81 -27.11
C PRO A 147 -37.94 -19.62 -27.57
N GLN A 148 -39.02 -19.94 -28.30
CA GLN A 148 -40.05 -18.99 -28.75
C GLN A 148 -40.82 -18.41 -27.56
#